data_AF-A0A947CNR7-F1
#
_entry.id   AF-A0A947CNR7-F1
#
_cell.length_a   1.000
_cell.length_b   1.000
_cell.length_c   1.000
_cell.angle_alpha   90.00
_cell.angle_beta   90.00
_cell.angle_gamma   90.00
#
_symmetry.space_group_name_H-M   'P 1'
#
loop_
_entity.id
_entity.type
_entity.pdbx_description
1 polymer ?
#
loop_
_entity_poly.entity_id
_entity_poly.type
_entity_poly.pdbx_seq_one_letter_code
_entity_poly.pdbx_strand_id
1 'polypeptide(L)'
;MSSSFLPQLSDSQFRIVVAVVNVILIAVVLRMRFCYEPELPAKPPRPKAVTAGEAKRTALNIDRNAQVYAEYLSRDSRRHGLTLMSATTMARAIPYRQSQMRHTLFPGKKKSSARFGGLALKVRAGKVEGTARTHLILDIENTTDKYLAYRIETRPTKGLAPCSKKRDIAYNAMAVAPKGKESRTECIYRDGWGLAITRIEVMELNPLSFYYVSSLPAKAVGLEGRLARGHLTADGSKPCKEFLSARTRRALEVGEVRWRDLIDFYARHSCETYDFPRSYTAWTEDAEGPLPALKRR
;
A
#
# COMPACT_ATOMS: atom_id res chain seq x y z
N MET A 1 28.67 -9.32 73.77
CA MET A 1 29.49 -8.25 73.15
C MET A 1 30.83 -8.85 72.79
N SER A 2 31.03 -9.27 71.53
CA SER A 2 32.33 -9.74 71.03
C SER A 2 32.83 -8.70 70.05
N SER A 3 33.76 -7.84 70.51
CA SER A 3 34.43 -6.88 69.65
C SER A 3 35.43 -7.62 68.78
N SER A 4 35.14 -7.69 67.49
CA SER A 4 36.01 -8.25 66.48
C SER A 4 37.28 -7.39 66.36
N PHE A 5 38.42 -7.94 66.78
CA PHE A 5 39.75 -7.40 66.52
C PHE A 5 40.02 -7.47 65.01
N LEU A 6 39.81 -6.38 64.29
CA LEU A 6 40.39 -6.22 62.96
C LEU A 6 41.76 -5.54 63.10
N PRO A 7 42.84 -6.14 62.58
CA PRO A 7 44.15 -5.51 62.60
C PRO A 7 44.10 -4.18 61.84
N GLN A 8 44.58 -3.11 62.47
CA GLN A 8 44.74 -1.80 61.82
C GLN A 8 45.85 -1.90 60.78
N LEU A 9 45.47 -2.09 59.51
CA LEU A 9 46.39 -1.95 58.39
C LEU A 9 46.80 -0.48 58.26
N SER A 10 48.10 -0.21 58.14
CA SER A 10 48.59 1.14 57.84
C SER A 10 48.11 1.58 56.46
N ASP A 11 47.97 2.89 56.22
CA ASP A 11 47.56 3.43 54.91
C ASP A 11 48.47 2.93 53.77
N SER A 12 49.76 2.73 54.06
CA SER A 12 50.72 2.12 53.13
C SER A 12 50.38 0.67 52.77
N GLN A 13 50.00 -0.16 53.75
CA GLN A 13 49.61 -1.55 53.53
C GLN A 13 48.30 -1.64 52.73
N PHE A 14 47.33 -0.76 53.01
CA PHE A 14 46.09 -0.69 52.24
C PHE A 14 46.36 -0.35 50.77
N ARG A 15 47.19 0.65 50.48
CA ARG A 15 47.55 1.03 49.09
C ARG A 15 48.25 -0.09 48.35
N ILE A 16 49.14 -0.84 49.02
CA ILE A 16 49.82 -2.00 48.43
C ILE A 16 48.81 -3.09 48.10
N VAL A 17 47.89 -3.41 49.01
CA VAL A 17 46.85 -4.43 48.76
C VAL A 17 45.96 -4.04 47.58
N VAL A 18 45.52 -2.78 47.50
CA VAL A 18 44.69 -2.30 46.39
C VAL A 18 45.44 -2.34 45.05
N ALA A 19 46.74 -2.01 45.05
CA ALA A 19 47.56 -2.11 43.84
C ALA A 19 47.71 -3.57 43.38
N VAL A 20 47.99 -4.50 44.29
CA VAL A 20 48.11 -5.93 43.98
C VAL A 20 46.79 -6.50 43.45
N VAL A 21 45.65 -6.17 44.09
CA VAL A 21 44.32 -6.61 43.63
C VAL A 21 44.02 -6.08 42.22
N ASN A 22 44.34 -4.81 41.93
CA ASN A 22 44.16 -4.25 40.59
C ASN A 22 45.02 -4.97 39.53
N VAL A 23 46.28 -5.25 39.83
CA VAL A 23 47.17 -5.97 38.90
C VAL A 23 46.64 -7.38 38.63
N ILE A 24 46.17 -8.08 39.67
CA ILE A 24 45.57 -9.41 39.51
C ILE A 24 44.29 -9.34 38.66
N LEU A 25 43.41 -8.36 38.91
CA LEU A 25 42.18 -8.19 38.14
C LEU A 25 42.47 -7.90 36.67
N ILE A 26 43.43 -7.01 36.38
CA ILE A 26 43.87 -6.71 35.01
C ILE A 26 44.43 -7.96 34.34
N ALA A 27 45.28 -8.73 35.02
CA ALA A 27 45.82 -9.97 34.49
C ALA A 27 44.73 -11.01 34.17
N VAL A 28 43.71 -11.13 35.04
CA VAL A 28 42.56 -12.03 34.83
C VAL A 28 41.72 -11.59 33.63
N VAL A 29 41.42 -10.30 33.49
CA VAL A 29 40.67 -9.77 32.34
C VAL A 29 41.46 -9.94 31.04
N LEU A 30 42.76 -9.68 31.04
CA LEU A 30 43.62 -9.90 29.88
C LEU A 30 43.66 -11.39 29.50
N ARG A 31 43.77 -12.29 30.49
CA ARG A 31 43.72 -13.74 30.24
C ARG A 31 42.38 -14.19 29.67
N MET A 32 41.27 -13.70 30.19
CA MET A 32 39.94 -14.03 29.65
C MET A 32 39.71 -13.43 28.25
N ARG A 33 40.25 -12.25 27.97
CA ARG A 33 40.06 -11.58 26.68
C ARG A 33 40.96 -12.13 25.58
N PHE A 34 42.18 -12.54 25.90
CA PHE A 34 43.19 -12.89 24.90
C PHE A 34 43.61 -14.36 24.91
N CYS A 35 43.37 -15.10 26.00
CA CYS A 35 43.73 -16.52 26.08
C CYS A 35 42.51 -17.45 26.10
N TYR A 36 41.31 -16.89 26.07
CA TYR A 36 40.08 -17.66 25.88
C TYR A 36 39.63 -17.46 24.44
N GLU A 37 40.16 -18.28 23.52
CA GLU A 37 39.46 -18.58 22.28
C GLU A 37 38.40 -19.61 22.66
N PRO A 38 37.12 -19.22 22.86
CA PRO A 38 36.08 -20.23 22.94
C PRO A 38 36.20 -21.07 21.66
N GLU A 39 36.32 -22.40 21.80
CA GLU A 39 36.19 -23.30 20.66
C GLU A 39 34.82 -23.04 20.05
N LEU A 40 34.79 -22.17 19.05
CA LEU A 40 33.60 -21.90 18.30
C LEU A 40 33.25 -23.23 17.63
N PRO A 41 32.00 -23.71 17.78
CA PRO A 41 31.59 -24.92 17.08
C PRO A 41 31.96 -24.76 15.61
N ALA A 42 32.45 -25.85 14.99
CA ALA A 42 32.89 -25.85 13.62
C ALA A 42 31.87 -25.09 12.76
N LYS A 43 32.36 -24.07 12.02
CA LYS A 43 31.50 -23.21 11.20
C LYS A 43 30.58 -24.11 10.38
N PRO A 44 29.25 -23.96 10.48
CA PRO A 44 28.34 -24.82 9.74
C PRO A 44 28.69 -24.76 8.25
N PRO A 45 28.63 -25.90 7.55
CA PRO A 45 28.93 -25.94 6.13
C PRO A 45 28.09 -24.87 5.43
N ARG A 46 28.71 -24.08 4.54
CA ARG A 46 27.97 -23.06 3.78
C ARG A 46 26.79 -23.77 3.11
N PRO A 47 25.55 -23.27 3.28
CA PRO A 47 24.42 -23.87 2.58
C PRO A 47 24.74 -23.87 1.09
N LYS A 48 24.51 -25.02 0.43
CA LYS A 48 24.72 -25.13 -1.01
C LYS A 48 23.91 -24.02 -1.67
N ALA A 49 24.52 -23.31 -2.63
CA ALA A 49 23.83 -22.27 -3.37
C ALA A 49 22.57 -22.89 -4.01
N VAL A 50 21.41 -22.50 -3.51
CA VAL A 50 20.13 -22.93 -4.05
C VAL A 50 20.07 -22.44 -5.49
N THR A 51 19.79 -23.34 -6.43
CA THR A 51 19.68 -22.92 -7.83
C THR A 51 18.55 -21.90 -7.97
N ALA A 52 18.65 -20.98 -8.94
CA ALA A 52 17.60 -19.98 -9.17
C ALA A 52 16.20 -20.63 -9.36
N GLY A 53 16.15 -21.84 -9.92
CA GLY A 53 14.92 -22.62 -10.08
C GLY A 53 14.34 -23.12 -8.74
N GLU A 54 15.18 -23.61 -7.83
CA GLU A 54 14.76 -24.06 -6.50
C GLU A 54 14.35 -22.89 -5.61
N ALA A 55 15.06 -21.76 -5.68
CA ALA A 55 14.69 -20.54 -4.96
C ALA A 55 13.30 -20.05 -5.42
N LYS A 56 13.05 -20.04 -6.74
CA LYS A 56 11.75 -19.70 -7.30
C LYS A 56 10.64 -20.68 -6.89
N ARG A 57 10.92 -21.98 -6.87
CA ARG A 57 9.93 -22.99 -6.40
C ARG A 57 9.61 -22.83 -4.92
N THR A 58 10.62 -22.54 -4.11
CA THR A 58 10.47 -22.33 -2.66
C THR A 58 9.64 -21.08 -2.40
N ALA A 59 9.94 -19.96 -3.07
CA ALA A 59 9.12 -18.75 -3.01
C ALA A 59 7.66 -19.03 -3.40
N LEU A 60 7.44 -19.71 -4.53
CA LEU A 60 6.09 -20.08 -4.96
C LEU A 60 5.35 -21.00 -3.98
N ASN A 61 6.06 -21.88 -3.26
CA ASN A 61 5.45 -22.76 -2.26
C ASN A 61 5.13 -22.00 -0.97
N ILE A 62 5.97 -21.04 -0.57
CA ILE A 62 5.72 -20.13 0.55
C ILE A 62 4.47 -19.29 0.25
N ASP A 63 4.40 -18.72 -0.96
CA ASP A 63 3.26 -17.90 -1.36
C ASP A 63 1.95 -18.69 -1.41
N ARG A 64 1.99 -20.01 -1.59
CA ARG A 64 0.81 -20.92 -1.58
C ARG A 64 0.32 -21.27 -0.18
N ASN A 65 1.11 -21.03 0.85
CA ASN A 65 0.79 -21.48 2.19
C ASN A 65 -0.22 -20.53 2.86
N ALA A 66 -1.39 -21.07 3.22
CA ALA A 66 -2.46 -20.31 3.88
C ALA A 66 -2.04 -19.71 5.23
N GLN A 67 -1.14 -20.36 5.98
CA GLN A 67 -0.61 -19.84 7.24
C GLN A 67 0.28 -18.62 6.99
N VAL A 68 1.16 -18.69 6.00
CA VAL A 68 2.02 -17.56 5.60
C VAL A 68 1.17 -16.38 5.12
N TYR A 69 0.12 -16.64 4.36
CA TYR A 69 -0.83 -15.59 3.95
C TYR A 69 -1.51 -14.93 5.16
N ALA A 70 -1.96 -15.70 6.15
CA ALA A 70 -2.55 -15.16 7.38
C ALA A 70 -1.55 -14.33 8.21
N GLU A 71 -0.27 -14.73 8.23
CA GLU A 71 0.81 -13.93 8.84
C GLU A 71 1.03 -12.60 8.11
N TYR A 72 1.03 -12.60 6.77
CA TYR A 72 1.10 -11.36 5.98
C TYR A 72 -0.07 -10.43 6.29
N LEU A 73 -1.30 -10.94 6.31
CA LEU A 73 -2.48 -10.14 6.68
C LEU A 73 -2.34 -9.55 8.09
N SER A 74 -1.85 -10.34 9.04
CA SER A 74 -1.66 -9.92 10.42
C SER A 74 -0.59 -8.83 10.54
N ARG A 75 0.56 -9.02 9.87
CA ARG A 75 1.66 -8.05 9.84
C ARG A 75 1.21 -6.73 9.22
N ASP A 76 0.54 -6.80 8.07
CA ASP A 76 0.13 -5.61 7.34
C ASP A 76 -0.99 -4.86 8.08
N SER A 77 -1.93 -5.59 8.72
CA SER A 77 -2.93 -4.98 9.61
C SER A 77 -2.26 -4.20 10.75
N ARG A 78 -1.26 -4.79 11.42
CA ARG A 78 -0.51 -4.12 12.50
C ARG A 78 0.26 -2.90 12.00
N ARG A 79 0.90 -2.99 10.83
CA ARG A 79 1.63 -1.87 10.20
C ARG A 79 0.74 -0.64 10.03
N HIS A 80 -0.54 -0.83 9.73
CA HIS A 80 -1.51 0.25 9.52
C HIS A 80 -2.40 0.53 10.75
N GLY A 81 -2.12 -0.08 11.90
CA GLY A 81 -2.90 0.14 13.13
C GLY A 81 -4.35 -0.36 13.03
N LEU A 82 -4.61 -1.38 12.21
CA LEU A 82 -5.93 -1.94 11.97
C LEU A 82 -6.20 -3.17 12.84
N THR A 83 -7.49 -3.49 13.02
CA THR A 83 -7.90 -4.81 13.52
C THR A 83 -7.34 -5.90 12.62
N LEU A 84 -6.86 -6.99 13.23
CA LEU A 84 -6.25 -8.10 12.49
C LEU A 84 -7.24 -8.68 11.46
N MET A 85 -6.83 -8.62 10.19
CA MET A 85 -7.62 -9.15 9.09
C MET A 85 -7.41 -10.66 8.97
N SER A 86 -8.51 -11.42 8.88
CA SER A 86 -8.46 -12.87 8.66
C SER A 86 -8.61 -13.23 7.18
N ALA A 87 -8.11 -14.40 6.80
CA ALA A 87 -8.32 -14.94 5.45
C ALA A 87 -9.82 -15.10 5.14
N THR A 88 -10.65 -15.48 6.12
CA THR A 88 -12.11 -15.60 5.95
C THR A 88 -12.75 -14.25 5.62
N THR A 89 -12.33 -13.16 6.26
CA THR A 89 -12.83 -11.81 5.91
C THR A 89 -12.37 -11.40 4.52
N MET A 90 -11.12 -11.69 4.18
CA MET A 90 -10.56 -11.44 2.85
C MET A 90 -11.16 -12.32 1.78
N ALA A 91 -11.89 -13.39 2.15
CA ALA A 91 -12.53 -14.31 1.20
C ALA A 91 -13.95 -13.88 0.80
N ARG A 92 -14.52 -12.83 1.41
CA ARG A 92 -15.88 -12.36 1.06
C ARG A 92 -15.91 -11.72 -0.32
N ALA A 93 -17.02 -11.87 -1.05
CA ALA A 93 -17.25 -11.14 -2.29
C ALA A 93 -17.26 -9.64 -2.02
N ILE A 94 -16.61 -8.87 -2.89
CA ILE A 94 -16.54 -7.42 -2.76
C ILE A 94 -17.70 -6.80 -3.58
N PRO A 95 -18.61 -6.04 -2.94
CA PRO A 95 -19.68 -5.35 -3.66
C PRO A 95 -19.10 -4.42 -4.74
N TYR A 96 -19.52 -4.64 -5.99
CA TYR A 96 -19.08 -3.89 -7.15
C TYR A 96 -20.28 -3.28 -7.87
N ARG A 97 -20.18 -2.00 -8.23
CA ARG A 97 -21.20 -1.28 -9.02
C ARG A 97 -20.53 -0.53 -10.15
N GLN A 98 -21.15 -0.52 -11.32
CA GLN A 98 -20.70 0.25 -12.47
C GLN A 98 -21.84 1.00 -13.15
N SER A 99 -21.53 2.13 -13.77
CA SER A 99 -22.46 2.89 -14.59
C SER A 99 -21.73 3.55 -15.76
N GLN A 100 -22.37 3.49 -16.94
CA GLN A 100 -21.97 4.19 -18.16
C GLN A 100 -22.74 5.51 -18.32
N MET A 101 -22.96 6.20 -17.20
CA MET A 101 -23.76 7.42 -17.18
C MET A 101 -23.04 8.54 -17.94
N ARG A 102 -23.71 9.11 -18.95
CA ARG A 102 -23.30 10.35 -19.60
C ARG A 102 -23.89 11.53 -18.84
N HIS A 103 -23.18 12.01 -17.81
CA HIS A 103 -23.60 13.17 -17.04
C HIS A 103 -22.56 14.28 -17.15
N THR A 104 -22.98 15.47 -17.56
CA THR A 104 -22.06 16.61 -17.70
C THR A 104 -22.19 17.55 -16.52
N LEU A 105 -21.06 17.79 -15.85
CA LEU A 105 -20.95 18.71 -14.74
C LEU A 105 -20.38 20.06 -15.20
N PHE A 106 -20.96 21.16 -14.74
CA PHE A 106 -20.50 22.53 -14.96
C PHE A 106 -20.23 23.24 -13.62
N PRO A 107 -19.10 23.94 -13.48
CA PRO A 107 -18.83 24.81 -12.34
C PRO A 107 -19.96 25.79 -12.04
N GLY A 108 -20.23 26.04 -10.75
CA GLY A 108 -21.16 27.07 -10.28
C GLY A 108 -22.65 26.74 -10.43
N LYS A 109 -23.02 25.69 -11.18
CA LYS A 109 -24.42 25.27 -11.32
C LYS A 109 -24.82 24.36 -10.15
N LYS A 110 -25.68 24.82 -9.23
CA LYS A 110 -26.12 24.02 -8.06
C LYS A 110 -26.69 22.65 -8.42
N LYS A 111 -27.38 22.52 -9.56
CA LYS A 111 -27.97 21.25 -10.05
C LYS A 111 -26.96 20.35 -10.77
N SER A 112 -25.69 20.75 -10.86
CA SER A 112 -24.64 20.00 -11.54
C SER A 112 -23.84 19.17 -10.53
N SER A 113 -24.45 18.08 -10.06
CA SER A 113 -23.78 17.07 -9.24
C SER A 113 -24.24 15.68 -9.65
N ALA A 114 -23.33 14.70 -9.56
CA ALA A 114 -23.66 13.30 -9.77
C ALA A 114 -23.52 12.52 -8.46
N ARG A 115 -24.36 11.49 -8.28
CA ARG A 115 -24.23 10.53 -7.17
C ARG A 115 -24.28 9.12 -7.72
N PHE A 116 -23.35 8.27 -7.31
CA PHE A 116 -23.32 6.88 -7.74
C PHE A 116 -22.50 6.02 -6.77
N GLY A 117 -23.01 4.85 -6.38
CA GLY A 117 -22.26 3.87 -5.58
C GLY A 117 -21.71 4.41 -4.26
N GLY A 118 -22.38 5.38 -3.64
CA GLY A 118 -21.88 6.03 -2.42
C GLY A 118 -20.94 7.22 -2.65
N LEU A 119 -20.56 7.52 -3.90
CA LEU A 119 -19.82 8.73 -4.25
C LEU A 119 -20.76 9.89 -4.56
N ALA A 120 -20.40 11.09 -4.11
CA ALA A 120 -20.95 12.36 -4.56
C ALA A 120 -19.87 13.14 -5.32
N LEU A 121 -20.21 13.58 -6.53
CA LEU A 121 -19.29 14.20 -7.47
C LEU A 121 -19.75 15.62 -7.79
N LYS A 122 -18.84 16.58 -7.65
CA LYS A 122 -19.09 17.99 -7.96
C LYS A 122 -17.91 18.56 -8.72
N VAL A 123 -18.17 19.51 -9.60
CA VAL A 123 -17.12 20.19 -10.36
C VAL A 123 -17.14 21.66 -10.02
N ARG A 124 -15.95 22.22 -9.83
CA ARG A 124 -15.74 23.65 -9.59
C ARG A 124 -14.61 24.20 -10.45
N ALA A 125 -14.64 25.51 -10.64
CA ALA A 125 -13.53 26.27 -11.18
C ALA A 125 -12.79 26.90 -9.99
N GLY A 126 -11.49 26.65 -9.86
CA GLY A 126 -10.71 27.16 -8.73
C GLY A 126 -9.23 27.28 -9.03
N LYS A 127 -8.53 28.13 -8.28
CA LYS A 127 -7.06 28.20 -8.34
C LYS A 127 -6.45 26.99 -7.62
N VAL A 128 -5.34 26.50 -8.15
CA VAL A 128 -4.50 25.49 -7.51
C VAL A 128 -3.26 26.20 -6.96
N GLU A 129 -2.74 25.72 -5.84
CA GLU A 129 -1.54 26.30 -5.25
C GLU A 129 -0.36 26.30 -6.23
N GLY A 130 0.40 27.40 -6.25
CA GLY A 130 1.55 27.56 -7.14
C GLY A 130 1.23 27.87 -8.61
N THR A 131 -0.02 28.25 -8.92
CA THR A 131 -0.38 28.65 -10.29
C THR A 131 -1.38 29.80 -10.33
N ALA A 132 -1.17 30.74 -11.26
CA ALA A 132 -2.08 31.85 -11.50
C ALA A 132 -3.34 31.44 -12.29
N ARG A 133 -3.35 30.24 -12.88
CA ARG A 133 -4.44 29.78 -13.74
C ARG A 133 -5.56 29.15 -12.92
N THR A 134 -6.79 29.29 -13.39
CA THR A 134 -7.95 28.58 -12.87
C THR A 134 -7.99 27.17 -13.47
N HIS A 135 -8.36 26.18 -12.66
CA HIS A 135 -8.48 24.78 -13.04
C HIS A 135 -9.92 24.30 -12.90
N LEU A 136 -10.27 23.34 -13.75
CA LEU A 136 -11.47 22.54 -13.60
C LEU A 136 -11.12 21.44 -12.58
N ILE A 137 -11.75 21.46 -11.41
CA ILE A 137 -11.47 20.55 -10.31
C ILE A 137 -12.70 19.68 -10.08
N LEU A 138 -12.49 18.36 -10.06
CA LEU A 138 -13.50 17.38 -9.66
C LEU A 138 -13.31 17.08 -8.17
N ASP A 139 -14.30 17.44 -7.37
CA ASP A 139 -14.42 17.07 -5.97
C ASP A 139 -15.18 15.73 -5.88
N ILE A 140 -14.60 14.77 -5.16
CA ILE A 140 -15.08 13.41 -5.00
C ILE A 140 -15.28 13.17 -3.51
N GLU A 141 -16.50 12.91 -3.09
CA GLU A 141 -16.85 12.69 -1.68
C GLU A 141 -17.41 11.28 -1.50
N ASN A 142 -16.84 10.52 -0.56
CA ASN A 142 -17.44 9.29 -0.09
C ASN A 142 -18.54 9.62 0.91
N THR A 143 -19.78 9.28 0.60
CA THR A 143 -20.93 9.54 1.48
C THR A 143 -21.23 8.37 2.43
N THR A 144 -20.49 7.27 2.32
CA THR A 144 -20.69 6.04 3.11
C THR A 144 -19.75 5.95 4.31
N ASP A 145 -20.03 5.00 5.19
CA ASP A 145 -19.17 4.63 6.33
C ASP A 145 -18.17 3.52 5.97
N LYS A 146 -18.06 3.17 4.68
CA LYS A 146 -17.16 2.14 4.16
C LYS A 146 -16.04 2.78 3.35
N TYR A 147 -14.91 2.08 3.23
CA TYR A 147 -13.87 2.46 2.28
C TYR A 147 -14.35 2.14 0.87
N LEU A 148 -14.03 2.99 -0.11
CA LEU A 148 -14.43 2.77 -1.49
C LEU A 148 -13.21 2.79 -2.41
N ALA A 149 -13.02 1.75 -3.22
CA ALA A 149 -12.24 1.86 -4.45
C ALA A 149 -13.10 2.53 -5.51
N TYR A 150 -12.51 3.34 -6.38
CA TYR A 150 -13.27 3.95 -7.46
C TYR A 150 -12.46 4.13 -8.74
N ARG A 151 -13.18 4.18 -9.86
CA ARG A 151 -12.68 4.65 -11.15
C ARG A 151 -13.71 5.57 -11.76
N ILE A 152 -13.32 6.82 -11.99
CA ILE A 152 -14.17 7.83 -12.63
C ILE A 152 -13.48 8.26 -13.92
N GLU A 153 -14.04 7.90 -15.05
CA GLU A 153 -13.59 8.34 -16.37
C GLU A 153 -14.31 9.63 -16.74
N THR A 154 -13.54 10.60 -17.21
CA THR A 154 -14.02 11.95 -17.49
C THR A 154 -13.49 12.47 -18.81
N ARG A 155 -14.29 13.29 -19.49
CA ARG A 155 -13.89 14.05 -20.66
C ARG A 155 -14.32 15.51 -20.52
N PRO A 156 -13.40 16.49 -20.66
CA PRO A 156 -13.78 17.89 -20.74
C PRO A 156 -14.64 18.14 -21.98
N THR A 157 -15.68 18.96 -21.85
CA THR A 157 -16.65 19.21 -22.94
C THR A 157 -16.06 19.92 -24.15
N LYS A 158 -14.87 20.51 -24.03
CA LYS A 158 -14.18 21.29 -25.06
C LYS A 158 -12.83 20.68 -25.49
N GLY A 159 -12.64 19.38 -25.21
CA GLY A 159 -11.47 18.62 -25.63
C GLY A 159 -10.31 18.60 -24.63
N LEU A 160 -9.26 17.85 -24.98
CA LEU A 160 -8.17 17.48 -24.05
C LEU A 160 -6.92 18.36 -24.14
N ALA A 161 -6.77 19.18 -25.18
CA ALA A 161 -5.53 19.91 -25.44
C ALA A 161 -5.06 20.77 -24.24
N PRO A 162 -5.93 21.50 -23.51
CA PRO A 162 -5.51 22.32 -22.36
C PRO A 162 -5.18 21.54 -21.08
N CYS A 163 -5.32 20.22 -21.09
CA CYS A 163 -5.20 19.39 -19.89
C CYS A 163 -3.78 18.87 -19.66
N SER A 164 -2.90 18.95 -20.67
CA SER A 164 -1.50 18.56 -20.57
C SER A 164 -0.69 19.52 -19.70
N LYS A 165 -1.05 20.81 -19.68
CA LYS A 165 -0.35 21.89 -18.95
C LYS A 165 -0.93 22.20 -17.56
N LYS A 166 -1.81 21.33 -17.04
CA LYS A 166 -2.41 21.55 -15.71
C LYS A 166 -1.40 21.29 -14.60
N ARG A 167 -1.60 21.95 -13.45
CA ARG A 167 -0.97 21.54 -12.19
C ARG A 167 -1.83 20.43 -11.59
N ASP A 168 -1.20 19.41 -11.04
CA ASP A 168 -1.89 18.30 -10.39
C ASP A 168 -2.05 18.61 -8.90
N ILE A 169 -3.27 18.41 -8.36
CA ILE A 169 -3.49 18.32 -6.92
C ILE A 169 -3.14 16.90 -6.51
N ALA A 170 -2.48 16.75 -5.37
CA ALA A 170 -2.15 15.45 -4.81
C ALA A 170 -3.40 14.84 -4.15
N TYR A 171 -3.76 13.61 -4.50
CA TYR A 171 -5.02 12.97 -4.09
C TYR A 171 -4.93 11.45 -4.24
N ASN A 172 -5.78 10.69 -3.56
CA ASN A 172 -5.81 9.25 -3.77
C ASN A 172 -6.65 8.86 -5.00
N ALA A 173 -6.00 8.67 -6.14
CA ALA A 173 -6.68 8.31 -7.39
C ALA A 173 -7.41 6.95 -7.41
N MET A 174 -7.21 6.10 -6.41
CA MET A 174 -7.68 4.70 -6.43
C MET A 174 -8.77 4.42 -5.40
N ALA A 175 -8.70 5.05 -4.24
CA ALA A 175 -9.61 4.78 -3.14
C ALA A 175 -9.86 6.01 -2.27
N VAL A 176 -10.98 6.02 -1.56
CA VAL A 176 -11.38 7.09 -0.64
C VAL A 176 -11.88 6.49 0.67
N ALA A 177 -11.41 7.07 1.79
CA ALA A 177 -11.80 6.65 3.13
C ALA A 177 -13.28 6.95 3.43
N PRO A 178 -13.88 6.32 4.46
CA PRO A 178 -15.23 6.66 4.95
C PRO A 178 -15.38 8.16 5.18
N LYS A 179 -16.47 8.75 4.66
CA LYS A 179 -16.72 10.21 4.72
C LYS A 179 -15.60 11.09 4.16
N GLY A 180 -14.62 10.49 3.48
CA GLY A 180 -13.45 11.16 2.94
C GLY A 180 -13.79 12.00 1.71
N LYS A 181 -12.90 12.95 1.42
CA LYS A 181 -13.00 13.85 0.27
C LYS A 181 -11.67 13.88 -0.46
N GLU A 182 -11.73 13.69 -1.76
CA GLU A 182 -10.61 13.82 -2.68
C GLU A 182 -10.90 14.94 -3.67
N SER A 183 -9.86 15.61 -4.16
CA SER A 183 -9.97 16.64 -5.18
C SER A 183 -8.91 16.43 -6.22
N ARG A 184 -9.31 16.37 -7.49
CA ARG A 184 -8.35 16.25 -8.59
C ARG A 184 -8.57 17.31 -9.66
N THR A 185 -7.47 17.81 -10.20
CA THR A 185 -7.53 18.72 -11.34
C THR A 185 -7.78 17.91 -12.61
N GLU A 186 -8.71 18.38 -13.42
CA GLU A 186 -9.05 17.75 -14.69
C GLU A 186 -8.31 18.45 -15.84
N CYS A 187 -8.39 19.78 -15.92
CA CYS A 187 -7.77 20.64 -16.94
C CYS A 187 -7.60 22.08 -16.45
N ILE A 188 -6.93 22.93 -17.23
CA ILE A 188 -7.04 24.40 -17.09
C ILE A 188 -8.46 24.80 -17.50
N TYR A 189 -9.14 25.58 -16.65
CA TYR A 189 -10.50 26.05 -16.89
C TYR A 189 -10.55 27.24 -17.85
N ARG A 190 -11.62 27.31 -18.64
CA ARG A 190 -12.06 28.48 -19.41
C ARG A 190 -13.59 28.55 -19.34
N ASP A 191 -14.15 29.72 -19.55
CA ASP A 191 -15.59 29.91 -19.44
C ASP A 191 -16.38 28.98 -20.37
N GLY A 192 -17.50 28.45 -19.86
CA GLY A 192 -18.34 27.48 -20.55
C GLY A 192 -17.79 26.04 -20.58
N TRP A 193 -16.64 25.77 -19.97
CA TRP A 193 -16.11 24.41 -19.85
C TRP A 193 -16.86 23.61 -18.79
N GLY A 194 -17.10 22.34 -19.09
CA GLY A 194 -17.67 21.36 -18.18
C GLY A 194 -16.89 20.04 -18.26
N LEU A 195 -17.30 19.09 -17.43
CA LEU A 195 -16.72 17.77 -17.33
C LEU A 195 -17.81 16.72 -17.56
N ALA A 196 -17.75 16.00 -18.67
CA ALA A 196 -18.57 14.83 -18.89
C ALA A 196 -17.98 13.66 -18.12
N ILE A 197 -18.75 13.09 -17.20
CA ILE A 197 -18.48 11.77 -16.66
C ILE A 197 -18.97 10.77 -17.71
N THR A 198 -18.12 9.81 -18.07
CA THR A 198 -18.44 8.78 -19.08
C THR A 198 -18.64 7.42 -18.46
N ARG A 199 -17.93 7.13 -17.36
CA ARG A 199 -17.97 5.85 -16.66
C ARG A 199 -17.63 6.05 -15.19
N ILE A 200 -18.36 5.36 -14.31
CA ILE A 200 -18.03 5.25 -12.89
C ILE A 200 -18.06 3.78 -12.49
N GLU A 201 -17.02 3.32 -11.83
CA GLU A 201 -16.93 2.02 -11.16
C GLU A 201 -16.62 2.25 -9.68
N VAL A 202 -17.28 1.51 -8.79
CA VAL A 202 -17.08 1.60 -7.33
C VAL A 202 -17.04 0.20 -6.72
N MET A 203 -16.12 -0.03 -5.79
CA MET A 203 -16.01 -1.25 -4.98
C MET A 203 -15.97 -0.90 -3.50
N GLU A 204 -16.74 -1.62 -2.67
CA GLU A 204 -16.72 -1.45 -1.22
C GLU A 204 -15.57 -2.25 -0.60
N LEU A 205 -14.61 -1.58 0.01
CA LEU A 205 -13.41 -2.20 0.55
C LEU A 205 -13.51 -2.39 2.08
N ASN A 206 -12.85 -3.44 2.57
CA ASN A 206 -12.48 -3.50 3.99
C ASN A 206 -11.27 -2.58 4.27
N PRO A 207 -10.95 -2.29 5.54
CA PRO A 207 -9.88 -1.35 5.88
C PRO A 207 -8.49 -1.75 5.34
N LEU A 208 -8.12 -3.03 5.35
CA LEU A 208 -6.81 -3.45 4.84
C LEU A 208 -6.75 -3.38 3.31
N SER A 209 -7.82 -3.80 2.64
CA SER A 209 -7.97 -3.69 1.18
C SER A 209 -7.83 -2.25 0.69
N PHE A 210 -8.28 -1.26 1.47
CA PHE A 210 -8.09 0.15 1.15
C PHE A 210 -6.61 0.52 1.01
N TYR A 211 -5.75 0.08 1.94
CA TYR A 211 -4.32 0.35 1.84
C TYR A 211 -3.68 -0.39 0.66
N TYR A 212 -4.04 -1.65 0.43
CA TYR A 212 -3.50 -2.40 -0.72
C TYR A 212 -3.87 -1.77 -2.06
N VAL A 213 -5.15 -1.43 -2.26
CA VAL A 213 -5.63 -0.79 -3.50
C VAL A 213 -5.08 0.63 -3.65
N SER A 214 -4.89 1.34 -2.53
CA SER A 214 -4.30 2.67 -2.54
C SER A 214 -2.82 2.67 -2.93
N SER A 215 -2.09 1.58 -2.73
CA SER A 215 -0.67 1.47 -3.08
C SER A 215 -0.44 1.15 -4.55
N LEU A 216 -1.51 0.93 -5.33
CA LEU A 216 -1.40 0.55 -6.73
C LEU A 216 -1.00 1.74 -7.60
N PRO A 217 -0.07 1.58 -8.55
CA PRO A 217 0.24 2.62 -9.52
C PRO A 217 -0.98 2.84 -10.43
N ALA A 218 -1.71 3.94 -10.20
CA ALA A 218 -2.96 4.29 -10.87
C ALA A 218 -2.92 4.16 -12.42
N LYS A 219 -1.81 4.55 -13.05
CA LYS A 219 -1.66 4.42 -14.51
C LYS A 219 -1.62 2.95 -14.96
N ALA A 220 -1.01 2.06 -14.16
CA ALA A 220 -0.87 0.65 -14.51
C ALA A 220 -2.21 -0.11 -14.42
N VAL A 221 -3.12 0.33 -13.55
CA VAL A 221 -4.49 -0.20 -13.43
C VAL A 221 -5.47 0.45 -14.41
N GLY A 222 -4.98 1.12 -15.47
CA GLY A 222 -5.82 1.62 -16.56
C GLY A 222 -6.48 2.97 -16.34
N LEU A 223 -6.04 3.76 -15.35
CA LEU A 223 -6.41 5.19 -15.31
C LEU A 223 -5.61 5.96 -16.36
N GLU A 224 -6.28 6.92 -17.01
CA GLU A 224 -5.62 7.84 -17.93
C GLU A 224 -4.46 8.55 -17.25
N GLY A 225 -3.35 8.75 -17.96
CA GLY A 225 -2.16 9.40 -17.39
C GLY A 225 -2.46 10.77 -16.79
N ARG A 226 -3.39 11.53 -17.38
CA ARG A 226 -3.87 12.83 -16.88
C ARG A 226 -4.46 12.75 -15.47
N LEU A 227 -5.15 11.64 -15.16
CA LEU A 227 -5.80 11.40 -13.88
C LEU A 227 -4.81 10.79 -12.89
N ALA A 228 -3.92 9.92 -13.35
CA ALA A 228 -2.98 9.20 -12.49
C ALA A 228 -1.84 10.05 -11.90
N ARG A 229 -1.45 11.18 -12.51
CA ARG A 229 -0.27 11.97 -12.08
C ARG A 229 -0.31 12.50 -10.65
N GLY A 230 -1.50 12.84 -10.15
CA GLY A 230 -1.69 13.36 -8.79
C GLY A 230 -1.81 12.27 -7.72
N HIS A 231 -1.68 11.00 -8.08
CA HIS A 231 -1.94 9.89 -7.17
C HIS A 231 -0.98 9.88 -5.97
N LEU A 232 -1.55 9.89 -4.77
CA LEU A 232 -0.91 9.59 -3.50
C LEU A 232 -1.53 8.34 -2.88
N THR A 233 -0.70 7.59 -2.17
CA THR A 233 -1.16 6.46 -1.35
C THR A 233 -1.75 6.97 -0.03
N ALA A 234 -2.55 6.13 0.61
CA ALA A 234 -3.29 6.47 1.83
C ALA A 234 -2.39 6.83 3.01
N ASP A 235 -1.19 6.25 3.09
CA ASP A 235 -0.20 6.52 4.13
C ASP A 235 0.94 7.43 3.64
N GLY A 236 0.84 7.97 2.42
CA GLY A 236 1.89 8.78 1.81
C GLY A 236 3.15 8.00 1.40
N SER A 237 3.13 6.67 1.50
CA SER A 237 4.20 5.81 0.99
C SER A 237 4.33 5.87 -0.53
N LYS A 238 5.44 5.36 -1.07
CA LYS A 238 5.60 5.25 -2.53
C LYS A 238 4.67 4.15 -3.07
N PRO A 239 4.00 4.37 -4.22
CA PRO A 239 3.27 3.31 -4.90
C PRO A 239 4.18 2.11 -5.20
N CYS A 240 3.57 0.93 -5.35
CA CYS A 240 4.26 -0.29 -5.73
C CYS A 240 5.07 -0.09 -7.04
N LYS A 241 6.35 -0.47 -7.00
CA LYS A 241 7.32 -0.23 -8.10
C LYS A 241 7.09 -1.13 -9.31
N GLU A 242 6.86 -2.41 -9.07
CA GLU A 242 6.67 -3.44 -10.09
C GLU A 242 5.38 -4.18 -9.79
N PHE A 243 4.30 -3.76 -10.45
CA PHE A 243 2.96 -4.21 -10.10
C PHE A 243 2.30 -5.04 -11.21
N LEU A 244 2.67 -4.81 -12.48
CA LEU A 244 2.10 -5.56 -13.61
C LEU A 244 3.13 -5.86 -14.68
N SER A 245 3.14 -7.11 -15.12
CA SER A 245 3.83 -7.49 -16.35
C SER A 245 3.31 -6.68 -17.54
N ALA A 246 4.17 -6.43 -18.54
CA ALA A 246 3.75 -5.80 -19.81
C ALA A 246 2.55 -6.52 -20.44
N ARG A 247 2.47 -7.85 -20.25
CA ARG A 247 1.36 -8.69 -20.71
C ARG A 247 0.05 -8.37 -20.01
N THR A 248 0.05 -8.15 -18.69
CA THR A 248 -1.17 -7.81 -17.95
C THR A 248 -1.67 -6.42 -18.33
N ARG A 249 -0.77 -5.47 -18.56
CA ARG A 249 -1.14 -4.14 -19.09
C ARG A 249 -1.82 -4.25 -20.45
N ARG A 250 -1.24 -5.02 -21.38
CA ARG A 250 -1.87 -5.27 -22.69
C ARG A 250 -3.24 -5.94 -22.54
N ALA A 251 -3.37 -6.92 -21.64
CA ALA A 251 -4.65 -7.61 -21.38
C ALA A 251 -5.73 -6.65 -20.86
N LEU A 252 -5.35 -5.66 -20.04
CA LEU A 252 -6.25 -4.60 -19.60
C LEU A 252 -6.65 -3.65 -20.74
N GLU A 253 -5.70 -3.29 -21.61
CA GLU A 253 -5.94 -2.42 -22.77
C GLU A 253 -6.89 -3.05 -23.81
N VAL A 254 -6.76 -4.36 -24.06
CA VAL A 254 -7.65 -5.09 -24.99
C VAL A 254 -8.94 -5.60 -24.33
N GLY A 255 -9.11 -5.40 -23.02
CA GLY A 255 -10.31 -5.79 -22.28
C GLY A 255 -10.40 -7.28 -21.89
N GLU A 256 -9.32 -8.06 -22.05
CA GLU A 256 -9.23 -9.45 -21.54
C GLU A 256 -9.27 -9.49 -20.01
N VAL A 257 -8.70 -8.49 -19.34
CA VAL A 257 -8.75 -8.28 -17.90
C VAL A 257 -9.54 -7.02 -17.64
N ARG A 258 -10.56 -7.07 -16.77
CA ARG A 258 -11.32 -5.87 -16.41
C ARG A 258 -10.68 -5.19 -15.21
N TRP A 259 -10.98 -3.90 -15.05
CA TRP A 259 -10.58 -3.14 -13.86
C TRP A 259 -11.05 -3.83 -12.57
N ARG A 260 -12.31 -4.30 -12.53
CA ARG A 260 -12.86 -5.06 -11.40
C ARG A 260 -11.99 -6.27 -11.02
N ASP A 261 -11.53 -7.05 -11.99
CA ASP A 261 -10.74 -8.27 -11.74
C ASP A 261 -9.40 -7.92 -11.08
N LEU A 262 -8.76 -6.86 -11.55
CA LEU A 262 -7.51 -6.35 -11.01
C LEU A 262 -7.68 -5.79 -9.58
N ILE A 263 -8.71 -4.97 -9.36
CA ILE A 263 -8.94 -4.36 -8.04
C ILE A 263 -9.42 -5.41 -7.03
N ASP A 264 -10.24 -6.38 -7.41
CA ASP A 264 -10.65 -7.47 -6.51
C ASP A 264 -9.44 -8.31 -6.08
N PHE A 265 -8.54 -8.63 -7.01
CA PHE A 265 -7.31 -9.36 -6.68
C PHE A 265 -6.45 -8.60 -5.68
N TYR A 266 -6.14 -7.33 -5.96
CA TYR A 266 -5.27 -6.53 -5.11
C TYR A 266 -5.95 -5.95 -3.87
N ALA A 267 -7.27 -5.98 -3.80
CA ALA A 267 -7.98 -5.81 -2.54
C ALA A 267 -7.68 -6.97 -1.58
N ARG A 268 -7.35 -8.16 -2.10
CA ARG A 268 -7.06 -9.37 -1.31
C ARG A 268 -5.56 -9.63 -1.11
N HIS A 269 -4.70 -9.04 -1.95
CA HIS A 269 -3.28 -9.34 -1.99
C HIS A 269 -2.43 -8.07 -2.09
N SER A 270 -1.37 -7.99 -1.28
CA SER A 270 -0.41 -6.91 -1.40
C SER A 270 0.33 -6.97 -2.76
N CYS A 271 0.43 -5.82 -3.44
CA CYS A 271 1.21 -5.68 -4.66
C CYS A 271 2.72 -5.85 -4.47
N GLU A 272 3.21 -5.83 -3.23
CA GLU A 272 4.62 -6.07 -2.92
C GLU A 272 4.95 -7.57 -2.89
N THR A 273 3.94 -8.43 -2.75
CA THR A 273 4.13 -9.87 -2.53
C THR A 273 3.55 -10.72 -3.65
N TYR A 274 2.43 -10.30 -4.24
CA TYR A 274 1.66 -11.14 -5.17
C TYR A 274 1.56 -10.54 -6.57
N ASP A 275 1.82 -11.39 -7.56
CA ASP A 275 1.60 -11.10 -8.98
C ASP A 275 0.18 -11.44 -9.41
N PHE A 276 -0.43 -10.57 -10.22
CA PHE A 276 -1.76 -10.80 -10.79
C PHE A 276 -1.81 -12.05 -11.70
N PRO A 277 -2.61 -13.08 -11.38
CA PRO A 277 -2.84 -14.22 -12.27
C PRO A 277 -3.78 -13.81 -13.40
N ARG A 278 -3.39 -13.97 -14.67
CA ARG A 278 -4.26 -13.64 -15.82
C ARG A 278 -5.58 -14.40 -15.86
N SER A 279 -5.65 -15.57 -15.23
CA SER A 279 -6.86 -16.37 -15.12
C SER A 279 -7.78 -15.92 -13.98
N TYR A 280 -7.38 -14.91 -13.21
CA TYR A 280 -8.15 -14.43 -12.08
C TYR A 280 -9.34 -13.61 -12.56
N THR A 281 -10.51 -13.94 -12.04
CA THR A 281 -11.75 -13.19 -12.20
C THR A 281 -12.20 -12.71 -10.83
N ALA A 282 -12.72 -11.48 -10.76
CA ALA A 282 -13.24 -10.96 -9.51
C ALA A 282 -14.35 -11.87 -8.96
N TRP A 283 -14.29 -12.13 -7.66
CA TRP A 283 -15.27 -13.01 -7.04
C TRP A 283 -16.66 -12.38 -7.03
N THR A 284 -17.67 -13.22 -7.24
CA THR A 284 -19.09 -12.90 -7.17
C THR A 284 -19.75 -13.49 -5.94
N GLU A 285 -19.15 -14.52 -5.35
CA GLU A 285 -19.66 -15.20 -4.16
C GLU A 285 -18.60 -15.25 -3.06
N ASP A 286 -19.07 -15.35 -1.81
CA ASP A 286 -18.17 -15.50 -0.67
C ASP A 286 -17.43 -16.83 -0.76
N ALA A 287 -16.12 -16.81 -0.53
CA ALA A 287 -15.24 -17.97 -0.56
C ALA A 287 -15.24 -18.75 -1.90
N GLU A 288 -15.45 -18.05 -3.03
CA GLU A 288 -15.43 -18.64 -4.38
C GLU A 288 -14.10 -19.36 -4.74
N GLY A 289 -12.99 -18.95 -4.13
CA GLY A 289 -11.68 -19.56 -4.33
C GLY A 289 -10.82 -19.64 -3.08
N PRO A 290 -9.74 -20.43 -3.10
CA PRO A 290 -8.78 -20.44 -2.02
C PRO A 290 -8.01 -19.11 -1.97
N LEU A 291 -7.65 -18.70 -0.75
CA LEU A 291 -6.65 -17.65 -0.55
C LEU A 291 -5.33 -18.27 -0.07
N PRO A 292 -4.18 -17.78 -0.57
CA PRO A 292 -4.06 -16.73 -1.59
C PRO A 292 -4.46 -17.22 -2.99
N ALA A 293 -5.00 -16.31 -3.80
CA ALA A 293 -5.53 -16.61 -5.14
C ALA A 293 -4.41 -16.70 -6.17
N LEU A 294 -3.79 -17.86 -6.28
CA LEU A 294 -2.62 -18.05 -7.14
C LEU A 294 -2.97 -18.63 -8.50
N LYS A 295 -2.06 -18.46 -9.47
CA LYS A 295 -2.16 -19.03 -10.80
C LYS A 295 -2.37 -20.56 -10.71
N ARG A 296 -3.54 -21.05 -11.16
CA ARG A 296 -3.76 -22.47 -11.42
C ARG A 296 -2.78 -22.91 -12.53
N ARG A 297 -2.05 -24.00 -12.29
CA ARG A 297 -1.10 -24.55 -13.26
C ARG A 297 -1.83 -25.05 -14.48
#